data_AF-A0A4U5MT88-F1
#
_entry.id   AF-A0A4U5MT88-F1
#
_cell.length_a   1.000
_cell.length_b   1.000
_cell.length_c   1.000
_cell.angle_alpha   90.00
_cell.angle_beta   90.00
_cell.angle_gamma   90.00
#
_symmetry.space_group_name_H-M   'P 1'
#
loop_
_entity.id
_entity.type
_entity.pdbx_description
1 polymer ?
#
loop_
_entity_poly.entity_id
_entity_poly.type
_entity_poly.pdbx_seq_one_letter_code
_entity_poly.pdbx_strand_id
1 'polypeptide(L)'
;MGQQNMYVALWYKHGKPIHGRAWNNGGVVECSFPYLKAELTGAKDLGGMIQVLQYKGDHNTLGFWYEWIQYKNRFDDDVNRQMLKCGDSFPIFWKDRAGGPLLGFVDNKTENAAFSHDGVAENITGKALDEMWIIVRNLRGGPPFCECGICPKVPKPNGPRVMLNEWMDIRAGDPWPQRPLVKALNKSLDTLPGHPADQYVALWYQQGEPIMGRVWNDNGKVCLFLNTPKTRRFYLADCRRLRMVQQRIQGQRRIHPSPRGAQRLRPRFRL
;
A
#
# COMPACT_ATOMS: atom_id res chain seq x y z
N MET A 1 2.79 -6.16 4.86
CA MET A 1 1.94 -5.11 5.52
C MET A 1 2.77 -3.86 5.78
N GLY A 2 2.19 -2.65 5.66
CA GLY A 2 2.86 -1.38 6.06
C GLY A 2 4.01 -0.89 5.17
N GLN A 3 4.25 -1.54 4.02
CA GLN A 3 5.31 -1.16 3.09
C GLN A 3 4.79 -0.22 2.01
N GLN A 4 5.56 0.83 1.71
CA GLN A 4 5.15 1.88 0.78
C GLN A 4 5.21 1.46 -0.69
N ASN A 5 6.13 0.56 -1.04
CA ASN A 5 6.39 0.17 -2.43
C ASN A 5 6.79 -1.30 -2.55
N MET A 6 6.05 -2.20 -1.89
CA MET A 6 6.30 -3.64 -1.96
C MET A 6 4.98 -4.39 -2.06
N TYR A 7 4.90 -5.28 -3.04
CA TYR A 7 3.69 -6.02 -3.40
C TYR A 7 3.98 -7.51 -3.45
N VAL A 8 2.98 -8.33 -3.15
CA VAL A 8 3.07 -9.79 -3.24
C VAL A 8 3.08 -10.20 -4.70
N ALA A 9 4.13 -10.93 -5.11
CA ALA A 9 4.29 -11.41 -6.46
C ALA A 9 4.43 -12.94 -6.48
N LEU A 10 4.12 -13.53 -7.63
CA LEU A 10 4.19 -14.96 -7.89
C LEU A 10 4.83 -15.17 -9.26
N TRP A 11 5.73 -16.14 -9.32
CA TRP A 11 6.41 -16.58 -10.52
C TRP A 11 6.41 -18.11 -10.59
N TYR A 12 6.48 -18.66 -11.80
CA TYR A 12 6.55 -20.11 -12.01
C TYR A 12 7.85 -20.48 -12.71
N LYS A 13 8.55 -21.47 -12.16
CA LYS A 13 9.72 -22.08 -12.79
C LYS A 13 9.49 -23.58 -12.94
N HIS A 14 9.46 -24.08 -14.17
CA HIS A 14 9.19 -25.49 -14.48
C HIS A 14 7.93 -26.03 -13.79
N GLY A 15 6.85 -25.25 -13.80
CA GLY A 15 5.57 -25.60 -13.17
C GLY A 15 5.52 -25.43 -11.64
N LYS A 16 6.64 -25.07 -10.98
CA LYS A 16 6.68 -24.83 -9.54
C LYS A 16 6.41 -23.35 -9.21
N PRO A 17 5.40 -23.04 -8.37
CA PRO A 17 5.13 -21.68 -7.93
C PRO A 17 6.17 -21.20 -6.90
N ILE A 18 6.62 -19.95 -7.04
CA ILE A 18 7.56 -19.28 -6.15
C ILE A 18 7.02 -17.88 -5.89
N HIS A 19 6.62 -17.60 -4.65
CA HIS A 19 6.29 -16.23 -4.25
C HIS A 19 7.56 -15.38 -4.09
N GLY A 20 7.41 -14.09 -4.31
CA GLY A 20 8.46 -13.10 -4.15
C GLY A 20 7.84 -11.72 -3.99
N ARG A 21 8.58 -10.69 -4.40
CA ARG A 21 8.11 -9.31 -4.30
C ARG A 21 8.15 -8.59 -5.65
N ALA A 22 7.25 -7.64 -5.78
CA ALA A 22 7.28 -6.63 -6.83
C ALA A 22 7.31 -5.23 -6.21
N TRP A 23 7.80 -4.25 -6.96
CA TRP A 23 7.78 -2.83 -6.61
C TRP A 23 7.61 -1.96 -7.85
N ASN A 24 7.22 -0.71 -7.64
CA ASN A 24 7.13 0.30 -8.69
C ASN A 24 8.49 0.99 -8.84
N ASN A 25 9.01 1.01 -10.06
CA ASN A 25 10.11 1.89 -10.43
C ASN A 25 9.79 2.52 -11.78
N GLY A 26 9.78 3.84 -11.89
CA GLY A 26 9.41 4.55 -13.12
C GLY A 26 7.99 4.27 -13.61
N GLY A 27 7.07 3.82 -12.75
CA GLY A 27 5.71 3.45 -13.13
C GLY A 27 5.59 2.05 -13.75
N VAL A 28 6.69 1.31 -13.86
CA VAL A 28 6.71 -0.09 -14.29
C VAL A 28 6.93 -1.03 -13.12
N VAL A 29 6.63 -2.31 -13.35
CA VAL A 29 6.82 -3.36 -12.36
C VAL A 29 8.26 -3.86 -12.44
N GLU A 30 8.98 -3.73 -11.34
CA GLU A 30 10.18 -4.51 -11.07
C GLU A 30 9.86 -5.58 -10.03
N CYS A 31 10.71 -6.61 -9.95
CA CYS A 31 10.45 -7.75 -9.08
C CYS A 31 11.73 -8.50 -8.70
N SER A 32 11.62 -9.34 -7.69
CA SER A 32 12.70 -10.17 -7.18
C SER A 32 12.15 -11.48 -6.62
N PHE A 33 12.74 -12.59 -7.04
CA PHE A 33 12.40 -13.95 -6.62
C PHE A 33 13.66 -14.72 -6.19
N PRO A 34 13.62 -15.44 -5.07
CA PRO A 34 14.71 -16.34 -4.68
C PRO A 34 14.62 -17.66 -5.46
N TYR A 35 15.73 -18.10 -6.07
CA TYR A 35 15.84 -19.37 -6.78
C TYR A 35 17.24 -19.96 -6.68
N LEU A 36 17.38 -21.20 -6.17
CA LEU A 36 18.65 -21.94 -6.06
C LEU A 36 19.83 -21.09 -5.54
N LYS A 37 19.61 -20.34 -4.43
CA LYS A 37 20.56 -19.42 -3.78
C LYS A 37 20.83 -18.09 -4.50
N ALA A 38 20.25 -17.87 -5.67
CA ALA A 38 20.36 -16.62 -6.41
C ALA A 38 19.09 -15.77 -6.29
N GLU A 39 19.25 -14.46 -6.42
CA GLU A 39 18.15 -13.53 -6.67
C GLU A 39 17.93 -13.40 -8.19
N LEU A 40 16.68 -13.57 -8.62
CA LEU A 40 16.26 -13.35 -10.01
C LEU A 40 15.36 -12.11 -10.10
N THR A 41 15.78 -11.12 -10.89
CA THR A 41 15.06 -9.85 -11.10
C THR A 41 14.78 -9.56 -12.58
N GLY A 42 15.59 -10.12 -13.49
CA GLY A 42 15.59 -9.78 -14.90
C GLY A 42 14.47 -10.47 -15.68
N ALA A 43 13.91 -9.76 -16.66
CA ALA A 43 12.90 -10.32 -17.58
C ALA A 43 13.41 -11.57 -18.33
N LYS A 44 14.71 -11.64 -18.62
CA LYS A 44 15.35 -12.81 -19.26
C LYS A 44 15.29 -14.05 -18.37
N ASP A 45 15.54 -13.89 -17.07
CA ASP A 45 15.56 -15.02 -16.13
C ASP A 45 14.16 -15.48 -15.75
N LEU A 46 13.22 -14.52 -15.67
CA LEU A 46 11.85 -14.74 -15.23
C LEU A 46 10.88 -15.09 -16.37
N GLY A 47 11.31 -15.04 -17.63
CA GLY A 47 10.45 -15.36 -18.78
C GLY A 47 9.44 -14.27 -19.14
N GLY A 48 9.71 -13.02 -18.76
CA GLY A 48 8.98 -11.83 -19.19
C GLY A 48 7.65 -11.52 -18.49
N MET A 49 7.06 -12.47 -17.74
CA MET A 49 5.79 -12.25 -17.03
C MET A 49 5.81 -12.81 -15.61
N ILE A 50 5.20 -12.06 -14.70
CA ILE A 50 4.95 -12.46 -13.31
C ILE A 50 3.49 -12.13 -12.96
N GLN A 51 3.00 -12.70 -11.88
CA GLN A 51 1.69 -12.38 -11.32
C GLN A 51 1.87 -11.51 -10.07
N VAL A 52 0.97 -10.55 -9.87
CA VAL A 52 0.92 -9.74 -8.64
C VAL A 52 -0.44 -9.99 -7.99
N LEU A 53 -0.45 -10.25 -6.68
CA LEU A 53 -1.68 -10.52 -5.94
C LEU A 53 -2.63 -9.32 -6.06
N GLN A 54 -3.88 -9.59 -6.44
CA GLN A 54 -4.92 -8.57 -6.57
C GLN A 54 -6.06 -8.86 -5.60
N TYR A 55 -6.59 -7.80 -5.00
CA TYR A 55 -7.82 -7.82 -4.23
C TYR A 55 -8.77 -6.78 -4.82
N LYS A 56 -9.55 -7.20 -5.82
CA LYS A 56 -10.50 -6.34 -6.55
C LYS A 56 -11.92 -6.72 -6.15
N GLY A 57 -12.54 -5.90 -5.32
CA GLY A 57 -13.84 -6.15 -4.73
C GLY A 57 -13.77 -5.97 -3.22
N ASP A 58 -14.63 -6.67 -2.50
CA ASP A 58 -14.71 -6.68 -1.05
C ASP A 58 -15.12 -8.06 -0.52
N HIS A 59 -15.20 -8.20 0.80
CA HIS A 59 -15.57 -9.47 1.42
C HIS A 59 -17.02 -9.90 1.11
N ASN A 60 -17.91 -8.97 0.74
CA ASN A 60 -19.29 -9.28 0.37
C ASN A 60 -19.35 -9.95 -1.00
N THR A 61 -18.49 -9.51 -1.93
CA THR A 61 -18.44 -10.00 -3.31
C THR A 61 -17.50 -11.20 -3.49
N LEU A 62 -16.43 -11.26 -2.70
CA LEU A 62 -15.40 -12.30 -2.80
C LEU A 62 -15.55 -13.42 -1.76
N GLY A 63 -16.33 -13.20 -0.69
CA GLY A 63 -16.48 -14.14 0.42
C GLY A 63 -15.27 -14.23 1.35
N PHE A 64 -14.25 -13.38 1.16
CA PHE A 64 -13.08 -13.30 2.02
C PHE A 64 -12.43 -11.92 1.98
N TRP A 65 -11.55 -11.63 2.94
CA TRP A 65 -10.59 -10.53 2.87
C TRP A 65 -9.19 -11.02 3.27
N TYR A 66 -8.13 -10.35 2.81
CA TYR A 66 -6.76 -10.71 3.17
C TYR A 66 -6.36 -10.15 4.53
N GLU A 67 -5.96 -11.03 5.43
CA GLU A 67 -5.46 -10.71 6.76
C GLU A 67 -3.99 -11.13 6.85
N TRP A 68 -3.15 -10.26 7.41
CA TRP A 68 -1.78 -10.62 7.77
C TRP A 68 -1.78 -11.14 9.20
N ILE A 69 -1.28 -12.36 9.41
CA ILE A 69 -1.10 -12.95 10.74
C ILE A 69 0.35 -13.37 10.94
N GLN A 70 0.78 -13.50 12.19
CA GLN A 70 2.10 -14.06 12.49
C GLN A 70 2.13 -15.55 12.14
N TYR A 71 3.27 -16.03 11.65
CA TYR A 71 3.46 -17.41 11.19
C TYR A 71 3.15 -18.43 12.28
N LYS A 72 3.49 -18.15 13.55
CA LYS A 72 3.18 -19.03 14.68
C LYS A 72 1.67 -19.25 14.89
N ASN A 73 0.84 -18.28 14.51
CA ASN A 73 -0.62 -18.33 14.68
C ASN A 73 -1.34 -19.02 13.50
N ARG A 74 -0.61 -19.66 12.58
CA ARG A 74 -1.16 -20.23 11.35
C ARG A 74 -2.15 -21.39 11.56
N PHE A 75 -2.19 -21.95 12.77
CA PHE A 75 -3.06 -23.06 13.15
C PHE A 75 -4.23 -22.66 14.07
N ASP A 76 -4.32 -21.39 14.49
CA ASP A 76 -5.25 -20.99 15.56
C ASP A 76 -6.74 -20.97 15.15
N ASP A 77 -7.06 -20.87 13.85
CA ASP A 77 -8.43 -20.76 13.32
C ASP A 77 -8.51 -21.26 11.88
N ASP A 78 -8.37 -22.58 11.68
CA ASP A 78 -8.40 -23.22 10.37
C ASP A 78 -9.80 -23.29 9.74
N VAL A 79 -10.85 -23.06 10.54
CA VAL A 79 -12.24 -22.99 10.08
C VAL A 79 -12.52 -21.68 9.35
N ASN A 80 -12.10 -20.53 9.92
CA ASN A 80 -12.41 -19.22 9.36
C ASN A 80 -11.24 -18.58 8.61
N ARG A 81 -10.03 -19.15 8.70
CA ARG A 81 -8.85 -18.68 7.96
C ARG A 81 -8.30 -19.76 7.06
N GLN A 82 -8.14 -19.40 5.79
CA GLN A 82 -7.49 -20.26 4.81
C GLN A 82 -6.16 -19.65 4.38
N MET A 83 -5.05 -20.34 4.62
CA MET A 83 -3.73 -19.88 4.21
C MET A 83 -3.68 -19.59 2.70
N LEU A 84 -3.17 -18.41 2.34
CA LEU A 84 -2.94 -18.06 0.94
C LEU A 84 -1.72 -18.83 0.46
N LYS A 85 -1.90 -19.74 -0.50
CA LYS A 85 -0.80 -20.51 -1.10
C LYS A 85 -1.08 -20.84 -2.57
N CYS A 86 0.00 -21.09 -3.30
CA CYS A 86 -0.01 -21.70 -4.62
C CYS A 86 0.89 -22.94 -4.56
N GLY A 87 0.32 -24.13 -4.72
CA GLY A 87 1.04 -25.37 -4.45
C GLY A 87 1.63 -25.39 -3.04
N ASP A 88 2.92 -25.65 -2.93
CA ASP A 88 3.67 -25.63 -1.67
C ASP A 88 4.23 -24.25 -1.31
N SER A 89 4.04 -23.22 -2.15
CA SER A 89 4.58 -21.88 -1.89
C SER A 89 3.53 -20.96 -1.27
N PHE A 90 3.87 -20.28 -0.17
CA PHE A 90 3.06 -19.18 0.37
C PHE A 90 3.91 -17.97 0.75
N PRO A 91 3.38 -16.74 0.63
CA PRO A 91 4.14 -15.54 0.91
C PRO A 91 4.41 -15.37 2.40
N ILE A 92 5.63 -14.94 2.74
CA ILE A 92 6.05 -14.60 4.10
C ILE A 92 6.81 -13.28 4.11
N PHE A 93 6.51 -12.46 5.11
CA PHE A 93 7.00 -11.09 5.25
C PHE A 93 7.79 -10.94 6.54
N TRP A 94 9.09 -10.75 6.37
CA TRP A 94 10.01 -10.46 7.45
C TRP A 94 10.01 -8.96 7.72
N LYS A 95 9.05 -8.54 8.55
CA LYS A 95 8.78 -7.12 8.82
C LYS A 95 9.95 -6.41 9.50
N ASP A 96 10.53 -7.04 10.52
CA ASP A 96 11.51 -6.40 11.42
C ASP A 96 12.95 -6.82 11.10
N ARG A 97 13.24 -7.09 9.82
CA ARG A 97 14.60 -7.43 9.35
C ARG A 97 15.52 -6.21 9.45
N ALA A 98 16.73 -6.40 9.96
CA ALA A 98 17.70 -5.32 10.19
C ALA A 98 18.04 -4.52 8.92
N GLY A 99 18.20 -5.19 7.77
CA GLY A 99 18.45 -4.55 6.47
C GLY A 99 17.19 -3.99 5.79
N GLY A 100 16.12 -3.78 6.54
CA GLY A 100 14.82 -3.36 6.03
C GLY A 100 13.88 -4.55 5.74
N PRO A 101 12.55 -4.31 5.81
CA PRO A 101 11.54 -5.34 5.65
C PRO A 101 11.62 -6.05 4.30
N LEU A 102 11.38 -7.36 4.26
CA LEU A 102 11.54 -8.15 3.04
C LEU A 102 10.42 -9.18 2.88
N LEU A 103 9.95 -9.35 1.64
CA LEU A 103 8.93 -10.33 1.27
C LEU A 103 9.56 -11.44 0.44
N GLY A 104 9.28 -12.68 0.84
CA GLY A 104 9.72 -13.91 0.19
C GLY A 104 8.63 -14.97 0.23
N PHE A 105 9.02 -16.24 0.28
CA PHE A 105 8.09 -17.36 0.37
C PHE A 105 8.56 -18.43 1.34
N VAL A 106 7.62 -19.22 1.84
CA VAL A 106 7.90 -20.49 2.53
C VAL A 106 7.55 -21.65 1.61
N ASP A 107 8.42 -22.64 1.55
CA ASP A 107 8.11 -23.97 1.01
C ASP A 107 7.44 -24.81 2.11
N ASN A 108 6.16 -25.12 1.93
CA ASN A 108 5.34 -25.86 2.87
C ASN A 108 5.80 -27.31 3.11
N LYS A 109 6.66 -27.88 2.25
CA LYS A 109 7.23 -29.22 2.45
C LYS A 109 8.44 -29.21 3.36
N THR A 110 9.27 -28.18 3.25
CA THR A 110 10.55 -28.09 3.95
C THR A 110 10.52 -27.12 5.13
N GLU A 111 9.43 -26.34 5.26
CA GLU A 111 9.29 -25.21 6.19
C GLU A 111 10.47 -24.22 6.12
N ASN A 112 11.03 -24.05 4.91
CA ASN A 112 12.10 -23.13 4.64
C ASN A 112 11.57 -21.84 4.01
N ALA A 113 11.84 -20.70 4.64
CA ALA A 113 11.55 -19.39 4.11
C ALA A 113 12.74 -18.87 3.30
N ALA A 114 12.54 -18.54 2.03
CA ALA A 114 13.57 -17.94 1.19
C ALA A 114 13.25 -16.48 0.87
N PHE A 115 14.27 -15.63 0.96
CA PHE A 115 14.20 -14.19 0.68
C PHE A 115 15.34 -13.78 -0.26
N SER A 116 15.01 -13.16 -1.39
CA SER A 116 16.01 -12.66 -2.34
C SER A 116 16.41 -11.22 -2.05
N HIS A 117 17.69 -10.88 -2.05
CA HIS A 117 18.19 -9.51 -2.02
C HIS A 117 19.67 -9.47 -2.43
N ASP A 118 20.15 -8.36 -2.97
CA ASP A 118 21.57 -8.12 -3.27
C ASP A 118 22.25 -9.27 -4.05
N GLY A 119 21.54 -9.87 -5.01
CA GLY A 119 22.02 -10.98 -5.82
C GLY A 119 21.95 -12.36 -5.15
N VAL A 120 21.59 -12.46 -3.88
CA VAL A 120 21.53 -13.71 -3.11
C VAL A 120 20.11 -14.09 -2.72
N ALA A 121 19.91 -15.37 -2.39
CA ALA A 121 18.73 -15.85 -1.67
C ALA A 121 19.12 -16.37 -0.28
N GLU A 122 18.65 -15.67 0.75
CA GLU A 122 18.79 -16.00 2.16
C GLU A 122 17.68 -16.97 2.60
N ASN A 123 18.04 -18.03 3.32
CA ASN A 123 17.10 -19.03 3.82
C ASN A 123 17.01 -18.95 5.34
N ILE A 124 15.78 -18.93 5.87
CA ILE A 124 15.47 -18.90 7.30
C ILE A 124 14.54 -20.07 7.63
N THR A 125 14.78 -20.73 8.75
CA THR A 125 14.01 -21.91 9.20
C THR A 125 13.70 -21.85 10.69
N GLY A 126 12.79 -22.71 11.14
CA GLY A 126 12.50 -22.92 12.55
C GLY A 126 11.86 -21.70 13.23
N LYS A 127 12.15 -21.51 14.52
CA LYS A 127 11.51 -20.49 15.38
C LYS A 127 11.72 -19.05 14.92
N ALA A 128 12.75 -18.79 14.09
CA ALA A 128 12.96 -17.46 13.52
C ALA A 128 11.79 -17.00 12.64
N LEU A 129 10.97 -17.94 12.13
CA LEU A 129 9.79 -17.63 11.32
C LEU A 129 8.60 -17.15 12.15
N ASP A 130 8.52 -17.47 13.44
CA ASP A 130 7.32 -17.31 14.28
C ASP A 130 6.78 -15.87 14.30
N GLU A 131 7.67 -14.88 14.31
CA GLU A 131 7.34 -13.45 14.33
C GLU A 131 7.18 -12.84 12.93
N MET A 132 7.49 -13.58 11.87
CA MET A 132 7.24 -13.17 10.50
C MET A 132 5.75 -13.28 10.15
N TRP A 133 5.32 -12.59 9.10
CA TRP A 133 3.91 -12.45 8.78
C TRP A 133 3.54 -13.18 7.49
N ILE A 134 2.47 -13.95 7.52
CA ILE A 134 1.90 -14.61 6.34
C ILE A 134 0.53 -14.03 6.02
N ILE A 135 0.00 -14.35 4.85
CA ILE A 135 -1.34 -13.94 4.43
C ILE A 135 -2.30 -15.12 4.58
N VAL A 136 -3.45 -14.86 5.20
CA VAL A 136 -4.61 -15.74 5.17
C VAL A 136 -5.78 -15.04 4.49
N ARG A 137 -6.66 -15.84 3.90
CA ARG A 137 -8.02 -15.42 3.53
C ARG A 137 -8.88 -15.60 4.78
N ASN A 138 -9.33 -14.49 5.35
CA ASN A 138 -10.31 -14.51 6.43
C ASN A 138 -11.72 -14.56 5.82
N LEU A 139 -12.47 -15.60 6.16
CA LEU A 139 -13.78 -15.91 5.61
C LEU A 139 -14.93 -15.35 6.47
N ARG A 140 -14.61 -14.74 7.62
CA ARG A 140 -15.59 -14.30 8.59
C ARG A 140 -15.73 -12.78 8.60
N GLY A 141 -16.95 -12.31 8.34
CA GLY A 141 -17.28 -10.90 8.38
C GLY A 141 -16.41 -10.07 7.43
N GLY A 142 -16.22 -8.79 7.78
CA GLY A 142 -15.37 -7.88 7.03
C GLY A 142 -14.10 -7.46 7.76
N PRO A 143 -13.17 -6.81 7.05
CA PRO A 143 -11.95 -6.30 7.64
C PRO A 143 -12.26 -5.23 8.72
N PRO A 144 -11.32 -4.99 9.65
CA PRO A 144 -11.41 -3.86 10.56
C PRO A 144 -11.65 -2.55 9.77
N PHE A 145 -12.58 -1.73 10.24
CA PHE A 145 -12.99 -0.46 9.60
C PHE A 145 -13.71 -0.61 8.25
N CYS A 146 -14.30 -1.76 7.93
CA CYS A 146 -15.17 -1.86 6.76
C CYS A 146 -16.39 -0.94 6.90
N GLU A 147 -16.68 -0.18 5.84
CA GLU A 147 -17.80 0.79 5.78
C GLU A 147 -19.02 0.25 5.00
N CYS A 148 -19.04 -1.04 4.64
CA CYS A 148 -20.18 -1.62 3.94
C CYS A 148 -21.43 -1.65 4.83
N GLY A 149 -22.61 -1.77 4.21
CA GLY A 149 -23.89 -1.81 4.94
C GLY A 149 -24.08 -3.05 5.82
N ILE A 150 -23.30 -4.12 5.62
CA ILE A 150 -23.44 -5.41 6.31
C ILE A 150 -22.55 -5.46 7.57
N CYS A 151 -21.40 -4.79 7.53
CA CYS A 151 -20.47 -4.81 8.64
C CYS A 151 -20.97 -3.94 9.81
N PRO A 152 -20.75 -4.38 11.06
CA PRO A 152 -21.05 -3.55 12.20
C PRO A 152 -20.20 -2.28 12.11
N LYS A 153 -20.87 -1.11 12.09
CA LYS A 153 -20.22 0.20 12.18
C LYS A 153 -19.61 0.32 13.57
N VAL A 154 -18.37 -0.13 13.73
CA VAL A 154 -17.72 -0.23 15.03
C VAL A 154 -17.74 1.13 15.73
N PRO A 155 -18.50 1.32 16.82
CA PRO A 155 -18.41 2.51 17.64
C PRO A 155 -17.43 2.18 18.75
N LYS A 156 -16.13 2.11 18.46
CA LYS A 156 -15.13 1.94 19.53
C LYS A 156 -14.31 3.22 19.65
N PRO A 157 -14.60 4.07 20.65
CA PRO A 157 -13.76 5.22 21.01
C PRO A 157 -12.28 4.84 21.23
N ASN A 158 -12.03 3.57 21.60
CA ASN A 158 -10.72 3.01 21.96
C ASN A 158 -10.24 1.88 21.03
N GLY A 159 -10.82 1.72 19.84
CA GLY A 159 -10.27 0.81 18.83
C GLY A 159 -8.88 1.28 18.37
N PRO A 160 -7.95 0.38 17.99
CA PRO A 160 -6.65 0.79 17.47
C PRO A 160 -6.87 1.71 16.26
N ARG A 161 -6.40 2.96 16.34
CA ARG A 161 -6.55 3.91 15.23
C ARG A 161 -5.55 3.53 14.14
N VAL A 162 -5.96 3.68 12.88
CA VAL A 162 -5.02 3.56 11.76
C VAL A 162 -4.08 4.75 11.83
N MET A 163 -2.79 4.48 12.12
CA MET A 163 -1.73 5.48 12.22
C MET A 163 -0.88 5.58 10.94
N LEU A 164 -1.23 4.81 9.90
CA LEU A 164 -0.56 4.81 8.61
C LEU A 164 -1.36 5.64 7.60
N ASN A 165 -0.67 6.32 6.70
CA ASN A 165 -1.30 6.97 5.56
C ASN A 165 -1.97 5.92 4.66
N GLU A 166 -3.19 6.20 4.21
CA GLU A 166 -3.91 5.37 3.26
C GLU A 166 -3.52 5.77 1.83
N TRP A 167 -2.91 4.84 1.10
CA TRP A 167 -2.49 5.02 -0.27
C TRP A 167 -3.29 4.12 -1.20
N MET A 168 -3.73 4.68 -2.32
CA MET A 168 -4.43 3.94 -3.36
C MET A 168 -3.56 3.82 -4.59
N ASP A 169 -3.31 2.60 -5.06
CA ASP A 169 -2.66 2.34 -6.34
C ASP A 169 -3.59 2.68 -7.50
N ILE A 170 -3.11 3.49 -8.44
CA ILE A 170 -3.85 3.92 -9.62
C ILE A 170 -2.90 4.20 -10.78
N ARG A 171 -3.42 4.19 -12.00
CA ARG A 171 -2.65 4.53 -13.20
C ARG A 171 -3.08 5.88 -13.77
N ALA A 172 -2.16 6.55 -14.44
CA ALA A 172 -2.54 7.67 -15.28
C ALA A 172 -3.57 7.22 -16.33
N GLY A 173 -4.58 8.04 -16.57
CA GLY A 173 -5.67 7.74 -17.49
C GLY A 173 -6.75 6.79 -16.96
N ASP A 174 -6.57 6.17 -15.79
CA ASP A 174 -7.66 5.45 -15.12
C ASP A 174 -8.81 6.43 -14.76
N PRO A 175 -10.06 5.94 -14.61
CA PRO A 175 -11.17 6.78 -14.15
C PRO A 175 -10.89 7.46 -12.82
N TRP A 176 -11.36 8.70 -12.67
CA TRP A 176 -11.19 9.47 -11.44
C TRP A 176 -11.84 8.74 -10.26
N PRO A 177 -11.10 8.55 -9.14
CA PRO A 177 -11.59 7.80 -8.00
C PRO A 177 -12.74 8.53 -7.29
N GLN A 178 -13.70 7.75 -6.79
CA GLN A 178 -14.83 8.26 -6.00
C GLN A 178 -14.53 8.41 -4.51
N ARG A 179 -13.37 7.89 -4.05
CA ARG A 179 -12.97 7.98 -2.65
C ARG A 179 -12.42 9.38 -2.33
N PRO A 180 -12.60 9.88 -1.09
CA PRO A 180 -12.02 11.15 -0.67
C PRO A 180 -10.50 11.15 -0.77
N LEU A 181 -9.94 12.25 -1.30
CA LEU A 181 -8.51 12.43 -1.54
C LEU A 181 -7.99 13.64 -0.79
N VAL A 182 -6.70 13.63 -0.45
CA VAL A 182 -6.05 14.80 0.16
C VAL A 182 -5.80 15.87 -0.89
N LYS A 183 -6.65 16.92 -0.88
CA LYS A 183 -6.52 18.11 -1.72
C LYS A 183 -5.46 19.07 -1.15
N ALA A 184 -4.64 19.64 -2.03
CA ALA A 184 -3.62 20.61 -1.65
C ALA A 184 -4.24 21.81 -0.91
N LEU A 185 -3.71 22.12 0.28
CA LEU A 185 -4.23 23.17 1.18
C LEU A 185 -5.72 23.07 1.53
N ASN A 186 -6.37 21.92 1.26
CA ASN A 186 -7.80 21.71 1.39
C ASN A 186 -8.66 22.78 0.67
N LYS A 187 -8.15 23.35 -0.44
CA LYS A 187 -8.84 24.38 -1.23
C LYS A 187 -8.42 24.36 -2.70
N SER A 188 -9.15 25.08 -3.55
CA SER A 188 -8.69 25.40 -4.90
C SER A 188 -7.52 26.39 -4.81
N LEU A 189 -6.47 26.13 -5.58
CA LEU A 189 -5.26 26.93 -5.59
C LEU A 189 -5.38 28.08 -6.59
N ASP A 190 -4.78 29.22 -6.24
CA ASP A 190 -4.41 30.25 -7.21
C ASP A 190 -3.12 29.77 -7.90
N THR A 191 -3.24 29.30 -9.14
CA THR A 191 -2.18 28.56 -9.84
C THR A 191 -1.79 29.26 -11.14
N LEU A 192 -0.69 28.82 -11.73
CA LEU A 192 -0.19 29.36 -12.99
C LEU A 192 -1.19 29.14 -14.13
N PRO A 193 -1.25 30.02 -15.15
CA PRO A 193 -2.09 29.83 -16.31
C PRO A 193 -1.92 28.45 -16.96
N GLY A 194 -3.02 27.80 -17.31
CA GLY A 194 -3.00 26.45 -17.89
C GLY A 194 -2.82 25.30 -16.89
N HIS A 195 -2.67 25.60 -15.59
CA HIS A 195 -2.64 24.57 -14.55
C HIS A 195 -3.98 24.42 -13.83
N PRO A 196 -4.34 23.20 -13.42
CA PRO A 196 -5.58 22.94 -12.68
C PRO A 196 -5.50 23.53 -11.27
N ALA A 197 -6.54 24.24 -10.85
CA ALA A 197 -6.64 24.80 -9.49
C ALA A 197 -6.80 23.69 -8.43
N ASP A 198 -7.44 22.58 -8.80
CA ASP A 198 -7.70 21.45 -7.91
C ASP A 198 -6.62 20.38 -8.08
N GLN A 199 -5.70 20.34 -7.12
CA GLN A 199 -4.54 19.45 -7.12
C GLN A 199 -4.55 18.55 -5.88
N TYR A 200 -4.18 17.29 -6.05
CA TYR A 200 -4.16 16.28 -4.98
C TYR A 200 -2.79 15.62 -4.87
N VAL A 201 -2.49 15.07 -3.69
CA VAL A 201 -1.18 14.48 -3.39
C VAL A 201 -1.03 13.12 -4.06
N ALA A 202 0.08 12.95 -4.80
CA ALA A 202 0.48 11.69 -5.39
C ALA A 202 1.94 11.33 -5.10
N LEU A 203 2.24 10.04 -5.10
CA LEU A 203 3.57 9.46 -4.94
C LEU A 203 3.91 8.57 -6.14
N TRP A 204 5.13 8.74 -6.64
CA TRP A 204 5.75 7.94 -7.68
C TRP A 204 7.14 7.49 -7.26
N TYR A 205 7.77 6.65 -8.07
CA TYR A 205 9.14 6.18 -7.84
C TYR A 205 9.96 6.31 -9.11
N GLN A 206 11.21 6.74 -8.98
CA GLN A 206 12.17 6.71 -10.08
C GLN A 206 13.56 6.38 -9.54
N GLN A 207 14.18 5.34 -10.10
CA GLN A 207 15.48 4.82 -9.66
C GLN A 207 15.49 4.54 -8.16
N GLY A 208 14.41 3.95 -7.64
CA GLY A 208 14.23 3.65 -6.22
C GLY A 208 13.85 4.83 -5.32
N GLU A 209 13.90 6.07 -5.82
CA GLU A 209 13.62 7.27 -5.03
C GLU A 209 12.13 7.64 -5.05
N PRO A 210 11.51 7.97 -3.90
CA PRO A 210 10.15 8.47 -3.84
C PRO A 210 10.05 9.91 -4.39
N ILE A 211 9.09 10.14 -5.27
CA ILE A 211 8.80 11.45 -5.87
C ILE A 211 7.35 11.82 -5.55
N MET A 212 7.19 12.87 -4.74
CA MET A 212 5.88 13.49 -4.55
C MET A 212 5.56 14.39 -5.74
N GLY A 213 4.29 14.43 -6.10
CA GLY A 213 3.80 15.40 -7.06
C GLY A 213 2.31 15.59 -6.96
N ARG A 214 1.73 16.06 -8.07
CA ARG A 214 0.32 16.45 -8.12
C ARG A 214 -0.44 15.67 -9.18
N VAL A 215 -1.69 15.42 -8.86
CA VAL A 215 -2.68 14.83 -9.77
C VAL A 215 -3.95 15.68 -9.78
N TRP A 216 -4.68 15.62 -10.88
CA TRP A 216 -5.93 16.34 -11.07
C TRP A 216 -6.88 15.54 -11.95
N ASN A 217 -8.17 15.88 -11.85
CA ASN A 217 -9.21 15.31 -12.69
C ASN A 217 -9.22 16.07 -14.02
N ASP A 218 -8.95 15.35 -15.11
CA ASP A 218 -9.08 15.85 -16.47
C ASP A 218 -10.15 15.03 -17.18
N ASN A 219 -11.34 15.61 -17.35
CA ASN A 219 -12.49 14.97 -18.00
C ASN A 219 -12.82 13.56 -17.47
N GLY A 220 -12.79 13.38 -16.15
CA GLY A 220 -13.09 12.12 -15.48
C GLY A 220 -11.92 11.14 -15.44
N LYS A 221 -10.71 11.54 -15.85
CA LYS A 221 -9.50 10.71 -15.83
C LYS A 221 -8.42 11.30 -14.94
N VAL A 222 -7.56 10.42 -14.43
CA VAL A 222 -6.40 10.82 -13.64
C VAL A 222 -5.29 11.35 -14.54
N CYS A 223 -5.00 12.64 -14.42
CA CYS A 223 -3.80 13.26 -14.98
C CYS A 223 -2.81 13.60 -13.87
N LEU A 224 -1.51 13.63 -14.22
CA LEU A 224 -0.44 13.80 -13.26
C LEU A 224 0.68 14.69 -13.79
N PHE A 225 1.39 15.28 -12.85
CA PHE A 225 2.63 15.99 -13.10
C PHE A 225 3.61 15.71 -11.97
N LEU A 226 4.79 15.24 -12.35
CA LEU A 226 5.88 14.92 -11.43
C LEU A 226 7.10 15.77 -11.79
N ASN A 227 7.72 16.34 -10.76
CA ASN A 227 8.97 17.08 -10.91
C ASN A 227 10.10 16.26 -10.27
N THR A 228 11.17 16.03 -11.04
CA THR A 228 12.34 15.29 -10.58
C THR A 228 13.49 16.27 -10.38
N PRO A 229 13.90 16.55 -9.12
CA PRO A 229 14.95 17.52 -8.85
C PRO A 229 16.28 17.17 -9.56
N LYS A 230 16.58 15.87 -9.67
CA LYS A 230 17.83 15.37 -10.25
C LYS A 230 17.91 15.48 -11.78
N THR A 231 16.80 15.24 -12.49
CA THR A 231 16.83 15.24 -13.97
C THR A 231 16.24 16.49 -14.60
N ARG A 232 15.59 17.37 -13.81
CA ARG A 232 14.78 18.51 -14.29
C ARG A 232 13.82 18.11 -15.42
N ARG A 233 13.42 16.84 -15.47
CA ARG A 233 12.46 16.32 -16.44
C ARG A 233 11.06 16.40 -15.84
N PHE A 234 10.14 16.84 -16.68
CA PHE A 234 8.72 16.83 -16.43
C PHE A 234 8.14 15.57 -17.06
N TYR A 235 7.38 14.81 -16.27
CA TYR A 235 6.63 13.68 -16.79
C TYR A 235 5.15 14.07 -16.82
N LEU A 236 4.64 14.26 -18.03
CA LEU A 236 3.22 14.28 -18.34
C LEU A 236 2.89 12.97 -19.08
N ALA A 237 1.81 12.30 -18.70
CA ALA A 237 1.21 11.14 -19.37
C ALA A 237 1.96 9.79 -19.38
N ASP A 238 3.31 9.72 -19.39
CA ASP A 238 4.03 8.43 -19.49
C ASP A 238 4.14 7.62 -18.17
N CYS A 239 3.71 8.19 -17.04
CA CYS A 239 3.76 7.50 -15.76
C CYS A 239 2.60 6.49 -15.61
N ARG A 240 2.90 5.21 -15.80
CA ARG A 240 1.85 4.17 -15.83
C ARG A 240 1.28 3.78 -14.48
N ARG A 241 2.02 3.82 -13.37
CA ARG A 241 1.51 3.48 -12.02
C ARG A 241 1.98 4.49 -10.99
N LEU A 242 1.07 4.95 -10.13
CA LEU A 242 1.34 5.86 -9.01
C LEU A 242 0.46 5.50 -7.81
N ARG A 243 0.65 6.22 -6.69
CA ARG A 243 -0.24 6.16 -5.53
C ARG A 243 -0.83 7.52 -5.21
N MET A 244 -2.11 7.57 -4.84
CA MET A 244 -2.78 8.79 -4.34
C MET A 244 -3.08 8.66 -2.84
N VAL A 245 -2.98 9.77 -2.09
CA VAL A 245 -3.32 9.78 -0.64
C VAL A 245 -4.83 9.91 -0.45
N GLN A 246 -5.43 9.01 0.33
CA GLN A 246 -6.84 9.06 0.70
C GLN A 246 -7.03 9.88 1.99
N GLN A 247 -8.11 10.66 2.02
CA GLN A 247 -8.51 11.41 3.23
C GLN A 247 -9.48 10.55 4.03
N ARG A 248 -9.15 10.27 5.30
CA ARG A 248 -10.16 9.75 6.24
C ARG A 248 -10.94 10.90 6.85
N ILE A 249 -12.26 10.86 6.73
CA ILE A 249 -13.14 11.70 7.54
C ILE A 249 -13.26 11.04 8.92
N GLN A 250 -12.21 11.12 9.74
CA GLN A 250 -12.40 10.91 11.17
C GLN A 250 -13.15 12.12 11.69
N GLY A 251 -14.36 11.89 12.22
CA GLY A 251 -15.31 12.91 12.63
C GLY A 251 -14.63 14.18 13.13
N GLN A 252 -14.61 15.21 12.28
CA GLN A 252 -14.27 16.56 12.69
C GLN A 252 -15.24 16.89 13.81
N ARG A 253 -14.75 16.94 15.06
CA ARG A 253 -15.39 17.84 16.02
C ARG A 253 -15.24 19.21 15.42
N ARG A 254 -16.34 19.74 14.85
CA ARG A 254 -16.50 21.18 14.68
C ARG A 254 -16.25 21.77 16.05
N ILE A 255 -15.07 22.36 16.24
CA ILE A 255 -14.90 23.32 17.32
C ILE A 255 -15.72 24.51 16.85
N HIS A 256 -16.99 24.53 17.22
CA HIS A 256 -17.78 25.74 17.16
C HIS A 256 -17.07 26.76 18.05
N PRO A 257 -16.67 27.94 17.55
CA PRO A 257 -16.24 29.01 18.43
C PRO A 257 -17.45 29.36 19.32
N SER A 258 -17.30 29.13 20.62
CA SER A 258 -18.27 29.54 21.62
C SER A 258 -18.40 31.08 21.58
N PRO A 259 -19.60 31.64 21.41
CA PRO A 259 -19.77 33.09 21.39
C PRO A 259 -19.95 33.57 22.83
N ARG A 260 -18.85 33.75 23.58
CA ARG A 260 -18.86 34.53 24.82
C ARG A 260 -17.54 35.26 25.02
N GLY A 261 -17.61 36.59 25.17
CA GLY A 261 -16.56 37.37 25.79
C GLY A 261 -16.05 38.55 24.98
N ALA A 262 -16.93 39.42 24.49
CA ALA A 262 -16.54 40.80 24.21
C ALA A 262 -16.20 41.49 25.55
N GLN A 263 -14.92 41.55 25.91
CA GLN A 263 -14.43 42.52 26.89
C GLN A 263 -13.49 43.49 26.19
N ARG A 264 -14.00 44.70 26.02
CA ARG A 264 -13.29 45.90 25.58
C ARG A 264 -12.16 46.20 26.58
N LEU A 265 -10.91 46.16 26.13
CA LEU A 265 -9.82 46.83 26.81
C LEU A 265 -9.90 48.33 26.46
N ARG A 266 -10.28 49.16 27.44
CA ARG A 266 -10.10 50.62 27.36
C ARG A 266 -8.67 50.96 27.79
N PRO A 267 -7.99 51.93 27.14
CA PRO A 267 -6.73 52.45 27.66
C PRO A 267 -6.99 53.36 28.86
N ARG A 268 -6.26 53.16 29.96
CA ARG A 268 -6.12 54.17 31.03
C ARG A 268 -4.77 54.85 30.87
N PHE A 269 -4.80 56.07 30.35
CA PHE A 269 -3.82 57.10 30.68
C PHE A 269 -4.15 57.67 32.07
N ARG A 270 -3.13 57.98 32.86
CA ARG A 270 -3.05 59.08 33.85
C ARG A 270 -1.55 59.25 34.18
N LEU A 271 -0.98 60.34 33.64
CA LEU A 271 -0.45 61.53 34.33
C LEU A 271 0.96 61.29 34.88
#